data_AF-A0A4Q7NTS9-F1
#
_entry.id   AF-A0A4Q7NTS9-F1
#
_cell.length_a   1.000
_cell.length_b   1.000
_cell.length_c   1.000
_cell.angle_alpha   90.00
_cell.angle_beta   90.00
_cell.angle_gamma   90.00
#
_symmetry.space_group_name_H-M   'P 1'
#
loop_
_entity.id
_entity.type
_entity.pdbx_description
1 polymer ?
#
loop_
_entity_poly.entity_id
_entity_poly.type
_entity_poly.pdbx_seq_one_letter_code
_entity_poly.pdbx_strand_id
1 'polypeptide(L)'
;MIQKDFIPLFICLVLLIFSIGDTLFTDYVLDYKFFLGLGLILISTVLYFKAKRIYIYIFILTLLLGLMNIIELSHVSVVYSIGFGTSFITFNPVFLGLLILFFVCSKGKLNELFPNKEITDTELANEKLAMEKRIKGYELKFQSKSESELQNIADQNSKYVKEAKIAAKRILGSKTEL
;
A
#
# COMPACT_ATOMS: atom_id res chain seq x y z
N MET A 1 6.48 -5.25 -28.39
CA MET A 1 5.78 -4.34 -27.45
C MET A 1 6.57 -4.31 -26.14
N ILE A 2 7.10 -3.15 -25.76
CA ILE A 2 7.72 -2.98 -24.43
C ILE A 2 6.59 -3.12 -23.40
N GLN A 3 6.70 -4.11 -22.51
CA GLN A 3 5.71 -4.28 -21.44
C GLN A 3 5.90 -3.11 -20.44
N LYS A 4 4.80 -2.47 -20.03
CA LYS A 4 4.82 -1.23 -19.21
C LYS A 4 5.58 -1.38 -17.89
N ASP A 5 5.68 -2.59 -17.37
CA ASP A 5 6.43 -2.96 -16.17
C ASP A 5 7.96 -2.87 -16.33
N PHE A 6 8.48 -2.76 -17.55
CA PHE A 6 9.91 -2.50 -17.77
C PHE A 6 10.29 -1.03 -17.52
N ILE A 7 9.33 -0.11 -17.58
CA ILE A 7 9.56 1.35 -17.49
C ILE A 7 10.38 1.75 -16.24
N PRO A 8 10.05 1.28 -15.02
CA PRO A 8 10.80 1.63 -13.82
C PRO A 8 12.26 1.17 -13.89
N LEU A 9 12.49 -0.06 -14.36
CA LEU A 9 13.84 -0.60 -14.53
C LEU A 9 14.62 0.16 -15.60
N PHE A 10 13.97 0.53 -16.70
CA PHE A 10 14.56 1.34 -17.75
C PHE A 10 15.00 2.72 -17.24
N ILE A 11 14.18 3.38 -16.42
CA ILE A 11 14.56 4.66 -15.81
C ILE A 11 15.80 4.49 -14.92
N CYS A 12 15.88 3.42 -14.11
CA CYS A 12 17.07 3.13 -13.32
C CYS A 12 18.32 2.96 -14.21
N LEU A 13 18.21 2.27 -15.34
CA LEU A 13 19.31 2.12 -16.30
C LEU A 13 19.75 3.45 -16.90
N VAL A 14 18.79 4.31 -17.26
CA VAL A 14 19.09 5.66 -17.77
C VAL A 14 19.80 6.51 -16.72
N LEU A 15 19.36 6.47 -15.46
CA LEU A 15 20.01 7.19 -14.36
C LEU A 15 21.46 6.74 -14.17
N LEU A 16 21.72 5.43 -14.23
CA LEU A 16 23.07 4.89 -14.13
C LEU A 16 23.96 5.34 -15.29
N ILE A 17 23.46 5.27 -16.53
CA ILE A 17 24.20 5.72 -17.72
C ILE A 17 24.52 7.20 -17.62
N PHE A 18 23.55 8.02 -17.22
CA PHE A 18 23.74 9.45 -17.02
C PHE A 18 24.82 9.73 -15.97
N SER A 19 24.80 9.01 -14.84
CA SER A 19 25.78 9.17 -13.77
C SER A 19 27.19 8.74 -14.17
N ILE A 20 27.32 7.65 -14.93
CA ILE A 20 28.61 7.21 -15.49
C ILE A 20 29.12 8.25 -16.48
N GLY A 21 28.24 8.75 -17.37
CA GLY A 21 28.56 9.81 -18.32
C GLY A 21 29.11 11.05 -17.60
N ASP A 22 28.40 11.55 -16.60
CA ASP A 22 28.82 12.73 -15.83
C ASP A 22 30.20 12.53 -15.18
N THR A 23 30.45 11.35 -14.62
CA THR A 23 31.76 10.97 -14.03
C THR A 23 32.90 10.99 -15.05
N LEU A 24 32.64 10.70 -16.33
CA LEU A 24 33.67 10.75 -17.37
C LEU A 24 34.03 12.18 -17.80
N PHE A 25 33.14 13.14 -17.57
CA PHE A 25 33.31 14.54 -17.94
C PHE A 25 33.60 15.46 -16.75
N THR A 26 33.62 14.93 -15.52
CA THR A 26 33.87 15.66 -14.28
C THR A 26 34.91 14.93 -13.42
N ASP A 27 35.58 15.61 -12.49
CA ASP A 27 36.51 14.98 -11.54
C ASP A 27 35.80 14.22 -10.40
N TYR A 28 34.52 13.86 -10.59
CA TYR A 28 33.72 13.20 -9.56
C TYR A 28 34.16 11.73 -9.39
N VAL A 29 34.20 11.27 -8.14
CA VAL A 29 34.54 9.88 -7.82
C VAL A 29 33.28 9.13 -7.39
N LEU A 30 32.96 8.06 -8.11
CA LEU A 30 31.81 7.20 -7.80
C LEU A 30 32.02 6.47 -6.46
N ASP A 31 31.02 6.57 -5.58
CA ASP A 31 31.03 5.93 -4.26
C ASP A 31 30.69 4.43 -4.32
N TYR A 32 31.06 3.66 -3.29
CA TYR A 32 30.72 2.24 -3.17
C TYR A 32 29.21 1.99 -3.23
N LYS A 33 28.40 2.93 -2.74
CA LYS A 33 26.92 2.88 -2.84
C LYS A 33 26.43 2.87 -4.28
N PHE A 34 27.11 3.60 -5.16
CA PHE A 34 26.81 3.61 -6.59
C PHE A 34 27.15 2.26 -7.22
N PHE A 35 28.30 1.67 -6.90
CA PHE A 35 28.68 0.34 -7.39
C PHE A 35 27.73 -0.76 -6.91
N LEU A 36 27.26 -0.68 -5.65
CA LEU A 36 26.21 -1.58 -5.14
C LEU A 36 24.89 -1.40 -5.90
N GLY A 37 24.47 -0.15 -6.15
CA GLY A 37 23.30 0.17 -6.94
C GLY A 37 23.38 -0.37 -8.36
N LEU A 38 24.51 -0.14 -9.05
CA LEU A 38 24.83 -0.66 -10.36
C LEU A 38 24.69 -2.19 -10.39
N GLY A 39 25.32 -2.89 -9.45
CA GLY A 39 25.25 -4.35 -9.35
C GLY A 39 23.82 -4.86 -9.20
N LEU A 40 23.03 -4.28 -8.30
CA LEU A 40 21.64 -4.67 -8.07
C LEU A 40 20.74 -4.41 -9.28
N ILE A 41 20.95 -3.30 -10.00
CA ILE A 41 20.18 -3.01 -11.22
C ILE A 41 20.57 -3.94 -12.37
N LEU A 42 21.85 -4.29 -12.52
CA LEU A 42 22.28 -5.27 -13.52
C LEU A 42 21.72 -6.66 -13.22
N ILE A 43 21.75 -7.10 -11.95
CA ILE A 43 21.12 -8.35 -11.50
C ILE A 43 19.62 -8.31 -11.80
N SER A 44 18.94 -7.22 -11.44
CA SER A 44 17.51 -7.04 -11.72
C SER A 44 17.21 -7.09 -13.22
N THR A 45 18.08 -6.54 -14.05
CA THR A 45 17.95 -6.58 -15.51
C THR A 45 18.04 -8.00 -16.04
N VAL A 46 19.02 -8.80 -15.60
CA VAL A 46 19.11 -10.21 -16.00
C VAL A 46 17.88 -11.00 -15.54
N LEU A 47 17.43 -10.77 -14.30
CA LEU A 47 16.27 -11.44 -13.73
C LEU A 47 14.97 -11.07 -14.46
N TYR A 48 14.84 -9.83 -14.94
CA TYR A 48 13.67 -9.38 -15.70
C TYR A 48 13.40 -10.29 -16.91
N PHE A 49 14.46 -10.68 -17.62
CA PHE A 49 14.36 -11.54 -18.80
C PHE A 49 14.31 -13.03 -18.45
N LYS A 50 15.06 -13.49 -17.43
CA LYS A 50 15.20 -14.92 -17.11
C LYS A 50 14.16 -15.46 -16.12
N ALA A 51 13.80 -14.66 -15.11
CA ALA A 51 13.02 -15.12 -13.96
C ALA A 51 12.12 -13.99 -13.42
N LYS A 52 11.04 -13.68 -14.16
CA LYS A 52 10.11 -12.57 -13.88
C LYS A 52 9.57 -12.54 -12.44
N ARG A 53 9.33 -13.70 -11.82
CA ARG A 53 8.88 -13.75 -10.42
C ARG A 53 9.97 -13.29 -9.44
N ILE A 54 11.19 -13.81 -9.58
CA ILE A 54 12.32 -13.46 -8.72
C ILE A 54 12.72 -11.99 -8.93
N TYR A 55 12.67 -11.52 -10.18
CA TYR A 55 12.87 -10.11 -10.51
C TYR A 55 12.04 -9.17 -9.64
N ILE A 56 10.74 -9.44 -9.47
CA ILE A 56 9.85 -8.57 -8.70
C ILE A 56 10.33 -8.42 -7.25
N TYR A 57 10.70 -9.52 -6.60
CA TYR A 57 11.21 -9.47 -5.22
C TYR A 57 12.54 -8.72 -5.11
N ILE A 58 13.50 -9.04 -5.98
CA ILE A 58 14.83 -8.42 -5.96
C ILE A 58 14.75 -6.93 -6.31
N PHE A 59 13.89 -6.56 -7.26
CA PHE A 59 13.75 -5.18 -7.67
C PHE A 59 13.03 -4.35 -6.59
N ILE A 60 11.98 -4.85 -5.96
CA ILE A 60 11.37 -4.19 -4.79
C ILE A 60 12.41 -3.99 -3.68
N LEU A 61 13.18 -5.04 -3.36
CA LEU A 61 14.24 -4.94 -2.36
C LEU A 61 15.27 -3.87 -2.73
N THR A 62 15.70 -3.84 -3.99
CA THR A 62 16.64 -2.82 -4.51
C THR A 62 16.08 -1.41 -4.31
N LEU A 63 14.81 -1.18 -4.66
CA LEU A 63 14.16 0.12 -4.48
C LEU A 63 14.03 0.51 -3.00
N LEU A 64 13.76 -0.45 -2.10
CA LEU A 64 13.73 -0.20 -0.66
C LEU A 64 15.12 0.14 -0.09
N LEU A 65 16.17 -0.56 -0.52
CA LEU A 65 17.55 -0.22 -0.12
C LEU A 65 17.92 1.20 -0.57
N GLY A 66 17.50 1.59 -1.78
CA GLY A 66 17.71 2.94 -2.27
C GLY A 66 16.90 3.99 -1.51
N LEU A 67 15.67 3.67 -1.12
CA LEU A 67 14.85 4.54 -0.27
C LEU A 67 15.53 4.81 1.08
N MET A 68 16.20 3.80 1.65
CA MET A 68 16.99 3.90 2.89
C MET A 68 18.38 4.52 2.68
N ASN A 69 18.69 5.01 1.47
CA ASN A 69 19.98 5.60 1.11
C ASN A 69 21.20 4.66 1.29
N ILE A 70 20.96 3.34 1.19
CA ILE A 70 22.00 2.30 1.22
C ILE A 70 22.68 2.16 -0.15
N ILE A 71 21.92 2.40 -1.23
CA ILE A 71 22.42 2.40 -2.60
C ILE A 71 22.05 3.71 -3.30
N GLU A 72 22.81 4.06 -4.34
CA GLU A 72 22.60 5.27 -5.13
C GLU A 72 22.63 4.93 -6.62
N LEU A 73 21.86 5.65 -7.45
CA LEU A 73 21.81 5.47 -8.91
C LEU A 73 22.27 6.71 -9.68
N SER A 74 22.53 7.81 -8.97
CA SER A 74 22.89 9.10 -9.56
C SER A 74 23.84 9.85 -8.65
N HIS A 75 24.77 10.58 -9.28
CA HIS A 75 25.69 11.54 -8.63
C HIS A 75 24.96 12.55 -7.73
N VAL A 76 23.74 13.00 -8.10
CA VAL A 76 22.95 13.89 -7.26
C VAL A 76 22.16 13.06 -6.25
N SER A 77 22.74 12.84 -5.06
CA SER A 77 22.05 12.24 -3.92
C SER A 77 21.13 13.27 -3.27
N VAL A 78 19.89 13.33 -3.77
CA VAL A 78 18.83 14.10 -3.13
C VAL A 78 18.35 13.33 -1.90
N VAL A 79 18.79 13.72 -0.70
CA VAL A 79 18.34 13.12 0.55
C VAL A 79 17.41 14.11 1.24
N TYR A 80 16.17 13.68 1.50
CA TYR A 80 15.23 14.44 2.32
C TYR A 80 15.21 13.87 3.73
N SER A 81 15.22 14.77 4.71
CA SER A 81 15.10 14.43 6.13
C SER A 81 13.76 14.93 6.64
N ILE A 82 12.95 14.02 7.22
CA ILE A 82 11.78 14.41 8.00
C ILE A 82 12.13 14.25 9.48
N GLY A 83 11.99 15.33 10.25
CA GLY A 83 12.23 15.34 11.68
C GLY A 83 10.96 15.01 12.48
N PHE A 84 11.08 14.10 13.45
CA PHE A 84 10.10 13.88 14.51
C PHE A 84 10.79 14.07 15.86
N GLY A 85 10.64 15.25 16.46
CA GLY A 85 11.34 15.60 17.70
C GLY A 85 12.86 15.66 17.52
N THR A 86 13.61 14.82 18.24
CA THR A 86 15.09 14.74 18.17
C THR A 86 15.62 13.74 17.13
N SER A 87 14.73 12.99 16.47
CA SER A 87 15.11 11.96 15.49
C SER A 87 14.84 12.45 14.06
N PHE A 88 15.78 12.17 13.16
CA PHE A 88 15.65 12.46 11.73
C PHE A 88 15.60 11.15 10.95
N ILE A 89 14.56 10.99 10.13
CA ILE A 89 14.49 9.90 9.17
C ILE A 89 14.89 10.47 7.81
N THR A 90 15.97 9.94 7.25
CA THR A 90 16.43 10.27 5.90
C THR A 90 15.83 9.29 4.90
N PHE A 91 15.39 9.80 3.75
CA PHE A 91 14.97 8.95 2.64
C PHE A 91 15.31 9.60 1.30
N ASN A 92 15.43 8.76 0.28
CA ASN A 92 15.68 9.21 -1.09
C ASN A 92 14.36 9.27 -1.89
N PRO A 93 13.85 10.46 -2.26
CA PRO A 93 12.59 10.63 -2.95
C PRO A 93 12.61 10.08 -4.38
N VAL A 94 13.78 9.96 -5.02
CA VAL A 94 13.92 9.36 -6.35
C VAL A 94 13.52 7.90 -6.29
N PHE A 95 14.05 7.17 -5.30
CA PHE A 95 13.69 5.77 -5.08
C PHE A 95 12.23 5.60 -4.63
N LEU A 96 11.68 6.55 -3.85
CA LEU A 96 10.25 6.55 -3.53
C LEU A 96 9.39 6.68 -4.80
N GLY A 97 9.73 7.62 -5.68
CA GLY A 97 9.05 7.81 -6.96
C GLY A 97 9.14 6.58 -7.85
N LEU A 98 10.32 5.95 -7.93
CA LEU A 98 10.54 4.70 -8.67
C LEU A 98 9.74 3.53 -8.08
N LEU A 99 9.63 3.44 -6.75
CA LEU A 99 8.83 2.42 -6.07
C LEU A 99 7.34 2.57 -6.39
N ILE A 100 6.81 3.79 -6.28
CA ILE A 100 5.42 4.09 -6.64
C ILE A 100 5.17 3.76 -8.13
N LEU A 101 6.07 4.22 -9.01
CA LEU A 101 5.97 3.95 -10.44
C LEU A 101 6.01 2.45 -10.73
N PHE A 102 6.86 1.69 -10.04
CA PHE A 102 6.92 0.24 -10.17
C PHE A 102 5.60 -0.43 -9.77
N PHE A 103 5.01 -0.05 -8.63
CA PHE A 103 3.70 -0.58 -8.23
C PHE A 103 2.61 -0.25 -9.25
N VAL A 104 2.63 0.94 -9.85
CA VAL A 104 1.64 1.35 -10.86
C VAL A 104 1.82 0.61 -12.18
N CYS A 105 3.06 0.51 -12.67
CA CYS A 105 3.38 -0.12 -13.96
C CYS A 105 3.29 -1.66 -13.90
N SER A 106 3.54 -2.26 -12.73
CA SER A 106 3.62 -3.72 -12.55
C SER A 106 2.37 -4.33 -11.91
N LYS A 107 1.26 -3.58 -11.77
CA LYS A 107 0.01 -4.05 -11.12
C LYS A 107 -0.43 -5.44 -11.57
N GLY A 108 -0.41 -5.73 -12.87
CA GLY A 108 -0.82 -7.02 -13.41
C GLY A 108 0.02 -8.19 -12.86
N LYS A 109 1.35 -8.05 -12.92
CA LYS A 109 2.27 -9.09 -12.42
C LYS A 109 2.26 -9.21 -10.90
N LEU A 110 2.06 -8.09 -10.20
CA LEU A 110 1.91 -8.10 -8.75
C LEU A 110 0.63 -8.81 -8.34
N ASN A 111 -0.46 -8.66 -9.07
CA ASN A 111 -1.71 -9.38 -8.80
C ASN A 111 -1.60 -10.88 -9.10
N GLU A 112 -0.74 -11.29 -10.04
CA GLU A 112 -0.44 -12.72 -10.24
C GLU A 112 0.34 -13.34 -9.06
N LEU A 113 1.20 -12.55 -8.39
CA LEU A 113 2.02 -13.00 -7.27
C LEU A 113 1.32 -12.87 -5.92
N PHE A 114 0.54 -11.81 -5.77
CA PHE A 114 -0.25 -11.47 -4.60
C PHE A 114 -1.66 -11.20 -5.09
N PRO A 115 -2.42 -12.25 -5.43
CA PRO A 115 -3.79 -12.09 -5.87
C PRO A 115 -4.54 -11.33 -4.80
N ASN A 116 -5.04 -10.14 -5.17
CA ASN A 116 -6.01 -9.46 -4.36
C ASN A 116 -7.13 -10.47 -4.10
N LYS A 117 -7.39 -10.73 -2.83
CA LYS A 117 -8.56 -11.48 -2.44
C LYS A 117 -9.75 -10.57 -2.78
N GLU A 118 -10.29 -10.70 -3.99
CA GLU A 118 -11.60 -10.12 -4.29
C GLU A 118 -12.54 -10.69 -3.23
N ILE A 119 -13.21 -9.81 -2.48
CA ILE A 119 -14.22 -10.22 -1.51
C ILE A 119 -15.25 -11.00 -2.33
N THR A 120 -15.27 -12.32 -2.13
CA THR A 120 -16.19 -13.17 -2.89
C THR A 120 -17.63 -12.80 -2.51
N ASP A 121 -18.58 -12.96 -3.44
CA ASP A 121 -20.01 -12.79 -3.13
C ASP A 121 -20.43 -13.60 -1.89
N THR A 122 -19.79 -14.75 -1.69
CA THR A 122 -19.92 -15.61 -0.51
C THR A 122 -19.43 -14.94 0.78
N GLU A 123 -18.27 -14.27 0.77
CA GLU A 123 -17.75 -13.54 1.93
C GLU A 123 -18.62 -12.32 2.26
N LEU A 124 -19.09 -11.58 1.24
CA LEU A 124 -20.02 -10.47 1.43
C LEU A 124 -21.37 -10.95 1.99
N ALA A 125 -21.88 -12.08 1.49
CA ALA A 125 -23.11 -12.70 2.01
C ALA A 125 -22.94 -13.16 3.46
N ASN A 126 -21.79 -13.75 3.80
CA ASN A 126 -21.46 -14.17 5.16
C ASN A 126 -21.32 -12.99 6.12
N GLU A 127 -20.73 -11.87 5.69
CA GLU A 127 -20.62 -10.66 6.49
C GLU A 127 -22.00 -10.03 6.75
N LYS A 128 -22.86 -9.96 5.72
CA LYS A 128 -24.25 -9.53 5.85
C LYS A 128 -25.04 -10.42 6.81
N LEU A 129 -24.89 -11.75 6.69
CA LEU A 129 -25.51 -12.71 7.61
C LEU A 129 -25.02 -12.55 9.05
N ALA A 130 -23.72 -12.35 9.25
CA ALA A 130 -23.14 -12.11 10.56
C ALA A 130 -23.65 -10.80 11.17
N MET A 131 -23.75 -9.74 10.36
CA MET A 131 -24.34 -8.46 10.78
C MET A 131 -25.80 -8.62 11.18
N GLU A 132 -26.60 -9.31 10.37
CA GLU A 132 -28.03 -9.56 10.67
C GLU A 132 -28.21 -10.38 11.95
N LYS A 133 -27.37 -11.39 12.20
CA LYS A 133 -27.35 -12.14 13.47
C LYS A 133 -27.07 -11.23 14.68
N ARG A 134 -26.11 -10.29 14.55
CA ARG A 134 -25.81 -9.32 15.61
C ARG A 134 -26.98 -8.38 15.85
N ILE A 135 -27.60 -7.87 14.79
CA ILE A 135 -28.78 -6.99 14.87
C ILE A 135 -29.92 -7.72 15.61
N LYS A 136 -30.26 -8.95 15.21
CA LYS A 136 -31.28 -9.76 15.91
C LYS A 136 -30.95 -10.01 17.38
N GLY A 137 -29.67 -10.24 17.70
CA GLY A 137 -29.22 -10.36 19.08
C GLY A 137 -29.47 -9.10 19.92
N TYR A 138 -29.33 -7.91 19.32
CA TYR A 138 -29.69 -6.64 19.96
C TYR A 138 -31.20 -6.42 20.02
N GLU A 139 -31.94 -6.80 18.98
CA GLU A 139 -33.42 -6.69 18.98
C GLU A 139 -34.01 -7.43 20.17
N LEU A 140 -33.58 -8.69 20.40
CA LEU A 140 -34.00 -9.48 21.56
C LEU A 140 -33.67 -8.80 22.90
N LYS A 141 -32.47 -8.21 23.03
CA LYS A 141 -32.05 -7.48 24.24
C LYS A 141 -32.85 -6.20 24.47
N PHE A 142 -33.43 -5.63 23.43
CA PHE A 142 -34.10 -4.34 23.46
C PHE A 142 -35.63 -4.43 23.48
N GLN A 143 -36.21 -5.63 23.36
CA GLN A 143 -37.67 -5.82 23.39
C GLN A 143 -38.34 -5.23 24.64
N SER A 144 -37.70 -5.34 25.81
CA SER A 144 -38.23 -4.82 27.07
C SER A 144 -37.92 -3.34 27.32
N LYS A 145 -37.24 -2.66 26.38
CA LYS A 145 -36.88 -1.24 26.55
C LYS A 145 -38.03 -0.31 26.23
N SER A 146 -38.08 0.80 26.96
CA SER A 146 -39.02 1.89 26.70
C SER A 146 -38.68 2.64 25.39
N GLU A 147 -39.66 3.33 24.82
CA GLU A 147 -39.45 4.08 23.56
C GLU A 147 -38.40 5.18 23.69
N SER A 148 -38.34 5.87 24.83
CA SER A 148 -37.32 6.90 25.09
C SER A 148 -35.91 6.30 25.15
N GLU A 149 -35.76 5.10 25.73
CA GLU A 149 -34.49 4.38 25.70
C GLU A 149 -34.10 3.95 24.30
N LEU A 150 -35.06 3.45 23.51
CA LEU A 150 -34.81 3.05 22.12
C LEU A 150 -34.41 4.25 21.25
N GLN A 151 -35.04 5.41 21.45
CA GLN A 151 -34.67 6.65 20.76
C GLN A 151 -33.24 7.09 21.13
N ASN A 152 -32.88 7.02 22.41
CA ASN A 152 -31.52 7.30 22.88
C ASN A 152 -30.48 6.33 22.28
N ILE A 153 -30.84 5.05 22.09
CA ILE A 153 -29.95 4.07 21.45
C ILE A 153 -29.84 4.36 19.95
N ALA A 154 -30.96 4.65 19.28
CA ALA A 154 -31.05 4.89 17.84
C ALA A 154 -30.38 6.20 17.37
N ASP A 155 -30.13 7.12 18.30
CA ASP A 155 -29.46 8.40 18.04
C ASP A 155 -28.09 8.19 17.37
N GLN A 156 -27.78 9.01 16.37
CA GLN A 156 -26.53 8.89 15.59
C GLN A 156 -25.28 9.16 16.44
N ASN A 157 -25.39 10.06 17.41
CA ASN A 157 -24.33 10.45 18.34
C ASN A 157 -24.24 9.52 19.57
N SER A 158 -25.12 8.52 19.67
CA SER A 158 -25.08 7.57 20.78
C SER A 158 -23.79 6.73 20.75
N LYS A 159 -23.29 6.33 21.93
CA LYS A 159 -22.08 5.49 22.08
C LYS A 159 -22.28 4.04 21.61
N TYR A 160 -23.47 3.70 21.12
CA TYR A 160 -23.81 2.34 20.71
C TYR A 160 -23.22 2.00 19.33
N VAL A 161 -22.91 0.71 19.15
CA VAL A 161 -22.47 0.16 17.87
C VAL A 161 -23.58 0.23 16.82
N LYS A 162 -23.20 0.21 15.55
CA LYS A 162 -24.12 0.37 14.41
C LYS A 162 -25.26 -0.65 14.43
N GLU A 163 -24.97 -1.90 14.76
CA GLU A 163 -25.96 -2.98 14.83
C GLU A 163 -27.01 -2.73 15.92
N ALA A 164 -26.60 -2.20 17.08
CA ALA A 164 -27.51 -1.84 18.16
C ALA A 164 -28.39 -0.64 17.77
N LYS A 165 -27.83 0.36 17.08
CA LYS A 165 -28.59 1.50 16.53
C LYS A 165 -29.66 1.03 15.53
N ILE A 166 -29.29 0.11 14.62
CA ILE A 166 -30.21 -0.45 13.63
C ILE A 166 -31.33 -1.25 14.31
N ALA A 167 -30.98 -2.10 15.28
CA ALA A 167 -31.96 -2.86 16.06
C ALA A 167 -32.99 -1.95 16.76
N ALA A 168 -32.53 -0.89 17.42
CA ALA A 168 -33.42 0.05 18.10
C ALA A 168 -34.37 0.78 17.12
N LYS A 169 -33.86 1.17 15.95
CA LYS A 169 -34.68 1.78 14.88
C LYS A 169 -35.75 0.83 14.34
N ARG A 170 -35.41 -0.45 14.13
CA ARG A 170 -36.37 -1.46 13.66
C ARG A 170 -37.51 -1.67 14.67
N ILE A 171 -37.18 -1.76 15.95
CA ILE A 171 -38.19 -1.91 17.02
C ILE A 171 -39.10 -0.67 17.08
N LEU A 172 -38.54 0.54 17.04
CA LEU A 172 -39.32 1.78 17.03
C LEU A 172 -40.27 1.84 15.83
N GLY A 173 -39.80 1.50 14.63
CA GLY A 173 -40.63 1.42 13.43
C GLY A 173 -41.81 0.46 13.60
N SER A 174 -41.55 -0.76 14.10
CA SER A 174 -42.61 -1.77 14.31
C SER A 174 -43.67 -1.38 15.34
N LYS A 175 -43.34 -0.52 16.32
CA LYS A 175 -44.29 -0.03 17.33
C LYS A 175 -45.19 1.10 16.81
N THR A 176 -44.79 1.78 15.73
CA THR A 176 -45.54 2.92 15.17
C THR A 176 -46.58 2.48 14.14
N GLU A 177 -46.50 1.23 13.66
CA GLU A 177 -47.42 0.64 12.66
C GLU A 177 -48.56 -0.21 13.29
N LEU A 178 -48.62 -0.31 14.63
CA LEU A 178 -49.67 -0.97 15.40
C LEU A 178 -50.58 0.06 16.08
#